data_AF-A0A1V5K6D8-F1
#
_entry.id   AF-A0A1V5K6D8-F1
#
_cell.length_a   1.000
_cell.length_b   1.000
_cell.length_c   1.000
_cell.angle_alpha   90.00
_cell.angle_beta   90.00
_cell.angle_gamma   90.00
#
_symmetry.space_group_name_H-M   'P 1'
#
loop_
_entity.id
_entity.type
_entity.pdbx_description
1 polymer ?
#
loop_
_entity_poly.entity_id
_entity_poly.type
_entity_poly.pdbx_seq_one_letter_code
_entity_poly.pdbx_strand_id
1 'polypeptide(L)'
;MTRGAVYWHFDNKPALLAALIDYVHERKKQLVGIWIPDIRTMDDLRLAFVSHARMVAEDVISRRFEFFMSYQMEWSEELLTETHKQLNEIRDNPLDEFKKCFSVPEIAGRLKPDTNLDQLVLTLAAFWVGMCKMFLGRCPGIDFGHSNEAQIELFSSFDLTRTAGAGFDLIMSAVLKKESGDE
;
A
#
# COMPACT_ATOMS: atom_id res chain seq x y z
N MET A 1 22.57 -19.39 -4.93
CA MET A 1 22.50 -19.37 -3.44
C MET A 1 22.21 -20.78 -2.95
N THR A 2 22.86 -21.23 -1.87
CA THR A 2 22.57 -22.53 -1.22
C THR A 2 21.63 -22.31 -0.02
N ARG A 3 20.92 -23.36 0.45
CA ARG A 3 20.10 -23.25 1.67
C ARG A 3 20.91 -22.72 2.86
N GLY A 4 22.18 -23.14 2.98
CA GLY A 4 23.08 -22.65 4.02
C GLY A 4 23.37 -21.15 3.95
N ALA A 5 23.43 -20.56 2.75
CA ALA A 5 23.62 -19.12 2.60
C ALA A 5 22.38 -18.31 3.04
N VAL A 6 21.17 -18.88 2.91
CA VAL A 6 19.94 -18.22 3.39
C VAL A 6 19.86 -18.28 4.91
N TYR A 7 20.14 -19.45 5.51
CA TYR A 7 20.17 -19.60 6.98
C TYR A 7 21.31 -18.81 7.65
N TRP A 8 22.34 -18.41 6.90
CA TRP A 8 23.37 -17.51 7.41
C TRP A 8 22.86 -16.07 7.61
N HIS A 9 21.84 -15.66 6.85
CA HIS A 9 21.28 -14.31 6.91
C HIS A 9 19.93 -14.24 7.62
N PHE A 10 19.18 -15.34 7.68
CA PHE A 10 17.86 -15.39 8.28
C PHE A 10 17.69 -16.66 9.11
N ASP A 11 17.43 -16.49 10.39
CA ASP A 11 17.29 -17.59 11.35
C ASP A 11 16.07 -18.47 11.07
N ASN A 12 15.02 -17.89 10.48
CA ASN A 12 13.76 -18.58 10.20
C ASN A 12 12.94 -17.90 9.08
N LYS A 13 11.85 -18.55 8.66
CA LYS A 13 10.93 -18.04 7.62
C LYS A 13 10.26 -16.70 8.02
N PRO A 14 9.74 -16.50 9.25
CA PRO A 14 9.26 -15.20 9.71
C PRO A 14 10.28 -14.06 9.56
N ALA A 15 11.55 -14.27 9.93
CA ALA A 15 12.60 -13.26 9.80
C ALA A 15 12.87 -12.88 8.34
N LEU A 16 12.90 -13.87 7.44
CA LEU A 16 12.99 -13.62 6.00
C LEU A 16 11.79 -12.83 5.46
N LEU A 17 10.57 -13.16 5.91
CA LEU A 17 9.35 -12.45 5.51
C LEU A 17 9.35 -11.01 6.01
N ALA A 18 9.73 -10.79 7.27
CA ALA A 18 9.84 -9.46 7.86
C ALA A 18 10.84 -8.59 7.07
N ALA A 19 12.03 -9.13 6.77
CA ALA A 19 13.03 -8.43 5.98
C ALA A 19 12.56 -8.16 4.53
N LEU A 20 11.81 -9.08 3.92
CA LEU A 20 11.25 -8.86 2.58
C LEU A 20 10.20 -7.74 2.59
N ILE A 21 9.30 -7.73 3.58
CA ILE A 21 8.27 -6.70 3.76
C ILE A 21 8.93 -5.34 3.96
N ASP A 22 9.95 -5.28 4.82
CA ASP A 22 10.72 -4.06 5.09
C ASP A 22 11.44 -3.55 3.84
N TYR A 23 12.17 -4.43 3.14
CA TYR A 23 12.87 -4.09 1.89
C TYR A 23 11.93 -3.48 0.84
N VAL A 24 10.76 -4.09 0.61
CA VAL A 24 9.81 -3.57 -0.38
C VAL A 24 9.18 -2.26 0.09
N HIS A 25 8.94 -2.11 1.39
CA HIS A 25 8.42 -0.87 1.95
C HIS A 25 9.43 0.29 1.79
N GLU A 26 10.69 0.09 2.15
CA GLU A 26 11.74 1.09 2.00
C GLU A 26 12.00 1.43 0.53
N ARG A 27 11.98 0.43 -0.36
CA ARG A 27 12.05 0.68 -1.82
C ARG A 27 10.91 1.58 -2.28
N LYS A 28 9.68 1.33 -1.84
CA LYS A 28 8.50 2.16 -2.17
C LYS A 28 8.65 3.57 -1.63
N LYS A 29 9.09 3.71 -0.38
CA LYS A 29 9.35 5.00 0.26
C LYS A 29 10.41 5.81 -0.48
N GLN A 30 11.52 5.17 -0.88
CA GLN A 30 12.58 5.83 -1.66
C GLN A 30 12.08 6.29 -3.03
N LEU A 31 11.33 5.45 -3.76
CA LEU A 31 10.84 5.80 -5.09
C LEU A 31 9.79 6.91 -5.08
N VAL A 32 8.89 6.91 -4.10
CA VAL A 32 7.92 8.01 -3.91
C VAL A 32 8.63 9.26 -3.39
N GLY A 33 9.58 9.10 -2.48
CA GLY A 33 10.35 10.18 -1.85
C GLY A 33 11.19 11.02 -2.81
N ILE A 34 11.55 10.48 -3.99
CA ILE A 34 12.21 11.25 -5.06
C ILE A 34 11.32 12.41 -5.53
N TRP A 35 10.01 12.20 -5.57
CA TRP A 35 9.03 13.18 -6.06
C TRP A 35 8.36 13.93 -4.92
N ILE A 36 8.20 13.28 -3.77
CA ILE A 36 7.49 13.78 -2.58
C ILE A 36 8.40 13.56 -1.36
N PRO A 37 9.45 14.38 -1.18
CA PRO A 37 10.41 14.18 -0.09
C PRO A 37 9.78 14.39 1.28
N ASP A 38 8.71 15.18 1.36
CA ASP A 38 7.99 15.48 2.58
C ASP A 38 6.51 15.72 2.26
N ILE A 39 5.61 15.07 3.01
CA ILE A 39 4.17 15.23 2.83
C ILE A 39 3.73 16.44 3.65
N ARG A 40 3.42 17.54 2.98
CA ARG A 40 3.03 18.80 3.64
C ARG A 40 1.58 19.15 3.40
N THR A 41 1.05 18.80 2.23
CA THR A 41 -0.30 19.18 1.82
C THR A 41 -1.16 17.95 1.57
N MET A 42 -2.48 18.14 1.52
CA MET A 42 -3.41 17.08 1.13
C MET A 42 -3.12 16.56 -0.29
N ASP A 43 -2.63 17.45 -1.16
CA ASP A 43 -2.28 17.09 -2.53
C ASP A 43 -1.01 16.22 -2.57
N ASP A 44 -0.02 16.49 -1.71
CA ASP A 44 1.15 15.62 -1.54
C ASP A 44 0.74 14.24 -1.03
N LEU A 45 -0.17 14.18 -0.04
CA LEU A 45 -0.66 12.92 0.51
C LEU A 45 -1.42 12.10 -0.54
N ARG A 46 -2.29 12.77 -1.33
CA ARG A 46 -2.99 12.17 -2.46
C ARG A 46 -2.01 11.66 -3.51
N LEU A 47 -1.02 12.49 -3.87
CA LEU A 47 -0.01 12.14 -4.86
C LEU A 47 0.83 10.94 -4.39
N ALA A 48 1.17 10.86 -3.10
CA ALA A 48 1.87 9.71 -2.53
C ALA A 48 1.03 8.43 -2.63
N PHE A 49 -0.25 8.49 -2.24
CA PHE A 49 -1.19 7.37 -2.34
C PHE A 49 -1.34 6.86 -3.79
N VAL A 50 -1.51 7.77 -4.74
CA VAL A 50 -1.60 7.46 -6.18
C VAL A 50 -0.27 6.94 -6.73
N SER A 51 0.86 7.48 -6.26
CA SER A 51 2.19 7.02 -6.68
C SER A 51 2.46 5.59 -6.26
N HIS A 52 2.04 5.20 -5.04
CA HIS A 52 2.10 3.80 -4.62
C HIS A 52 1.25 2.90 -5.53
N ALA A 53 0.03 3.32 -5.90
CA ALA A 53 -0.82 2.57 -6.82
C ALA A 53 -0.14 2.38 -8.19
N ARG A 54 0.47 3.45 -8.70
CA ARG A 54 1.27 3.40 -9.93
C ARG A 54 2.44 2.43 -9.82
N MET A 55 3.13 2.38 -8.67
CA MET A 55 4.20 1.40 -8.47
C MET A 55 3.70 -0.03 -8.54
N VAL A 56 2.54 -0.35 -7.98
CA VAL A 56 1.94 -1.70 -8.09
C VAL A 56 1.57 -2.02 -9.54
N ALA A 57 1.16 -1.02 -10.33
CA ALA A 57 0.86 -1.20 -11.74
C ALA A 57 2.13 -1.41 -12.60
N GLU A 58 3.19 -0.62 -12.35
CA GLU A 58 4.33 -0.47 -13.27
C GLU A 58 5.62 -1.17 -12.79
N ASP A 59 5.92 -1.20 -11.49
CA ASP A 59 7.15 -1.80 -10.94
C ASP A 59 6.95 -3.29 -10.64
N VAL A 60 7.70 -4.13 -11.34
CA VAL A 60 7.57 -5.60 -11.27
C VAL A 60 7.82 -6.17 -9.86
N ILE A 61 8.71 -5.55 -9.09
CA ILE A 61 9.04 -5.99 -7.72
C ILE A 61 7.85 -5.72 -6.81
N SER A 62 7.32 -4.50 -6.85
CA SER A 62 6.15 -4.06 -6.09
C SER A 62 4.93 -4.91 -6.43
N ARG A 63 4.66 -5.13 -7.73
CA ARG A 63 3.54 -5.96 -8.19
C ARG A 63 3.65 -7.40 -7.71
N ARG A 64 4.82 -8.03 -7.84
CA ARG A 64 5.05 -9.41 -7.38
C ARG A 64 4.91 -9.54 -5.87
N PHE A 65 5.42 -8.57 -5.12
CA PHE A 65 5.28 -8.55 -3.67
C PHE A 65 3.81 -8.47 -3.25
N GLU A 66 3.03 -7.53 -3.80
CA GLU A 66 1.61 -7.42 -3.47
C GLU A 66 0.81 -8.67 -3.85
N PHE A 67 1.14 -9.28 -4.99
CA PHE A 67 0.54 -10.55 -5.40
C PHE A 67 0.88 -11.68 -4.43
N PHE A 68 2.16 -11.82 -4.07
CA PHE A 68 2.63 -12.82 -3.11
C PHE A 68 1.92 -12.69 -1.76
N MET A 69 1.88 -11.48 -1.20
CA MET A 69 1.23 -11.19 0.07
C MET A 69 -0.30 -11.40 0.03
N SER A 70 -0.93 -11.15 -1.12
CA SER A 70 -2.39 -11.23 -1.27
C SER A 70 -2.93 -12.62 -1.60
N TYR A 71 -2.18 -13.43 -2.36
CA TYR A 71 -2.69 -14.67 -2.96
C TYR A 71 -1.85 -15.92 -2.70
N GLN A 72 -0.55 -15.79 -2.40
CA GLN A 72 0.33 -16.95 -2.23
C GLN A 72 0.72 -17.20 -0.78
N MET A 73 0.57 -16.19 0.09
CA MET A 73 0.85 -16.32 1.51
C MET A 73 -0.33 -16.95 2.26
N GLU A 74 -0.10 -18.16 2.75
CA GLU A 74 -0.96 -18.80 3.75
C GLU A 74 -0.54 -18.35 5.15
N TRP A 75 -1.37 -17.54 5.79
CA TRP A 75 -1.13 -17.02 7.13
C TRP A 75 -1.68 -17.96 8.18
N SER A 76 -0.80 -18.74 8.83
CA SER A 76 -1.13 -19.33 10.13
C SER A 76 -1.03 -18.26 11.23
N GLU A 77 -1.72 -18.49 12.35
CA GLU A 77 -1.66 -17.60 13.51
C GLU A 77 -0.22 -17.45 14.03
N GLU A 78 0.53 -18.54 14.08
CA GLU A 78 1.95 -18.56 14.48
C GLU A 78 2.81 -17.73 13.51
N LEU A 79 2.67 -17.95 12.20
CA LEU A 79 3.46 -17.24 11.19
C LEU A 79 3.18 -15.73 11.23
N LEU A 80 1.90 -15.36 11.38
CA LEU A 80 1.50 -13.96 11.48
C LEU A 80 2.06 -13.32 12.75
N THR A 81 1.93 -13.99 13.89
CA THR A 81 2.41 -13.48 15.19
C THR A 81 3.92 -13.29 15.20
N GLU A 82 4.68 -14.30 14.76
CA GLU A 82 6.15 -14.19 14.76
C GLU A 82 6.63 -13.19 13.71
N THR A 83 6.03 -13.16 12.51
CA THR A 83 6.41 -12.14 11.51
C THR A 83 6.10 -10.73 12.01
N HIS A 84 4.97 -10.52 12.69
CA HIS A 84 4.62 -9.23 13.28
C HIS A 84 5.60 -8.81 14.37
N LYS A 85 6.02 -9.74 15.23
CA LYS A 85 7.05 -9.50 16.23
C LYS A 85 8.37 -9.07 15.59
N GLN A 86 8.85 -9.81 14.59
CA GLN A 86 10.07 -9.49 13.84
C GLN A 86 9.98 -8.11 13.16
N LEU A 87 8.82 -7.77 12.59
CA LEU A 87 8.59 -6.45 11.97
C LEU A 87 8.66 -5.31 13.01
N ASN A 88 8.05 -5.47 14.19
CA ASN A 88 8.08 -4.45 15.23
C ASN A 88 9.50 -4.19 15.79
N GLU A 89 10.43 -5.11 15.59
CA GLU A 89 11.84 -4.92 15.98
C GLU A 89 12.61 -4.06 14.96
N ILE A 90 12.18 -4.02 13.70
CA ILE A 90 12.91 -3.37 12.60
C ILE A 90 12.22 -2.15 12.01
N ARG A 91 10.91 -1.97 12.27
CA ARG A 91 10.14 -0.84 11.73
C ARG A 91 8.94 -0.44 12.58
N ASP A 92 8.52 0.81 12.41
CA ASP A 92 7.25 1.31 12.91
C ASP A 92 6.06 0.64 12.18
N ASN A 93 4.91 0.62 12.85
CA ASN A 93 3.66 0.18 12.25
C ASN A 93 3.27 1.11 11.08
N PRO A 94 3.07 0.58 9.86
CA PRO A 94 2.74 1.38 8.69
C PRO A 94 1.45 2.20 8.81
N LEU A 95 0.47 1.74 9.60
CA LEU A 95 -0.75 2.51 9.84
C LEU A 95 -0.48 3.72 10.74
N ASP A 96 0.42 3.59 11.71
CA ASP A 96 0.82 4.72 12.56
C ASP A 96 1.62 5.75 11.75
N GLU A 97 2.52 5.30 10.87
CA GLU A 97 3.21 6.18 9.92
C GLU A 97 2.23 6.94 9.01
N PHE A 98 1.22 6.25 8.49
CA PHE A 98 0.21 6.89 7.65
C PHE A 98 -0.68 7.85 8.46
N LYS A 99 -1.01 7.50 9.71
CA LYS A 99 -1.73 8.39 10.64
C LYS A 99 -0.98 9.68 10.94
N LYS A 100 0.36 9.61 11.08
CA LYS A 100 1.21 10.79 11.30
C LYS A 100 1.06 11.82 10.17
N CYS A 101 0.81 11.40 8.92
CA CYS A 101 0.58 12.32 7.80
C CYS A 101 -0.64 13.23 8.03
N PHE A 102 -1.68 12.75 8.72
CA PHE A 102 -2.86 13.56 9.04
C PHE A 102 -2.65 14.55 10.19
N SER A 103 -1.52 14.44 10.91
CA SER A 103 -1.15 15.37 11.98
C SER A 103 -0.36 16.58 11.47
N VAL A 104 0.03 16.60 10.19
CA VAL A 104 0.68 17.75 9.56
C VAL A 104 -0.28 18.95 9.61
N PRO A 105 0.16 20.14 10.08
CA PRO A 105 -0.75 21.26 10.36
C PRO A 105 -1.66 21.67 9.20
N GLU A 106 -1.11 21.72 7.98
CA GLU A 106 -1.82 22.09 6.76
C GLU A 106 -2.86 21.03 6.35
N ILE A 107 -2.62 19.76 6.68
CA ILE A 107 -3.56 18.66 6.46
C ILE A 107 -4.62 18.64 7.56
N ALA A 108 -4.19 18.67 8.83
CA ALA A 108 -5.05 18.68 10.02
C ALA A 108 -6.03 19.85 9.98
N GLY A 109 -5.57 21.03 9.53
CA GLY A 109 -6.40 22.23 9.36
C GLY A 109 -7.58 22.04 8.39
N ARG A 110 -7.51 21.07 7.47
CA ARG A 110 -8.56 20.76 6.49
C ARG A 110 -9.54 19.68 6.95
N LEU A 111 -9.22 18.91 7.99
CA LEU A 111 -10.09 17.84 8.51
C LEU A 111 -11.20 18.39 9.42
N LYS A 112 -12.36 17.75 9.44
CA LYS A 112 -13.41 18.07 10.42
C LYS A 112 -12.89 17.82 11.85
N PRO A 113 -13.25 18.65 12.85
CA PRO A 113 -12.73 18.52 14.22
C PRO A 113 -13.01 17.17 14.90
N ASP A 114 -14.09 16.49 14.50
CA ASP A 114 -14.54 15.20 15.04
C ASP A 114 -14.06 14.00 14.21
N THR A 115 -13.16 14.21 13.25
CA THR A 115 -12.63 13.13 12.41
C THR A 115 -11.88 12.10 13.26
N ASN A 116 -12.40 10.87 13.29
CA ASN A 116 -11.70 9.74 13.88
C ASN A 116 -10.57 9.28 12.94
N LEU A 117 -9.32 9.65 13.27
CA LEU A 117 -8.15 9.32 12.46
C LEU A 117 -7.87 7.81 12.35
N ASP A 118 -8.16 7.04 13.41
CA ASP A 118 -7.97 5.58 13.38
C ASP A 118 -8.91 4.94 12.35
N GLN A 119 -10.17 5.35 12.35
CA GLN A 119 -11.16 4.87 11.39
C GLN A 119 -10.83 5.33 9.97
N LEU A 120 -10.37 6.57 9.79
CA LEU A 120 -9.97 7.10 8.48
C LEU A 120 -8.83 6.29 7.87
N VAL A 121 -7.74 6.11 8.63
CA VAL A 121 -6.56 5.34 8.21
C VAL A 121 -6.93 3.89 7.90
N LEU A 122 -7.74 3.25 8.75
CA LEU A 122 -8.21 1.88 8.50
C LEU A 122 -9.07 1.78 7.25
N THR A 123 -9.93 2.77 7.00
CA THR A 123 -10.79 2.83 5.80
C THR A 123 -9.95 2.95 4.53
N LEU A 124 -8.95 3.83 4.53
CA LEU A 124 -8.01 3.98 3.41
C LEU A 124 -7.17 2.72 3.19
N ALA A 125 -6.71 2.07 4.27
CA ALA A 125 -5.97 0.82 4.19
C ALA A 125 -6.83 -0.33 3.64
N ALA A 126 -8.07 -0.47 4.10
CA ALA A 126 -9.01 -1.47 3.59
C ALA A 126 -9.34 -1.23 2.11
N PHE A 127 -9.56 0.04 1.73
CA PHE A 127 -9.74 0.43 0.34
C PHE A 127 -8.52 0.07 -0.52
N TRP A 128 -7.31 0.39 -0.05
CA TRP A 128 -6.05 0.03 -0.70
C TRP A 128 -5.95 -1.48 -0.93
N VAL A 129 -6.14 -2.28 0.12
CA VAL A 129 -6.07 -3.75 0.03
C VAL A 129 -7.10 -4.30 -0.96
N GLY A 130 -8.35 -3.83 -0.91
CA GLY A 130 -9.40 -4.25 -1.83
C GLY A 130 -9.06 -3.90 -3.28
N MET A 131 -8.62 -2.67 -3.51
CA MET A 131 -8.21 -2.18 -4.82
C MET A 131 -7.03 -2.98 -5.40
N CYS A 132 -5.98 -3.23 -4.62
CA CYS A 132 -4.84 -4.05 -5.03
C CYS A 132 -5.27 -5.47 -5.38
N LYS A 133 -6.11 -6.11 -4.55
CA LYS A 133 -6.64 -7.46 -4.85
C LYS A 133 -7.44 -7.46 -6.15
N MET A 134 -8.31 -6.48 -6.36
CA MET A 134 -9.09 -6.39 -7.61
C MET A 134 -8.20 -6.22 -8.85
N PHE A 135 -7.16 -5.40 -8.77
CA PHE A 135 -6.20 -5.23 -9.87
C PHE A 135 -5.38 -6.50 -10.14
N LEU A 136 -4.83 -7.08 -9.08
CA LEU A 136 -3.91 -8.21 -9.17
C LEU A 136 -4.62 -9.50 -9.60
N GLY A 137 -5.85 -9.73 -9.12
CA GLY A 137 -6.69 -10.83 -9.60
C GLY A 137 -7.11 -10.71 -11.07
N ARG A 138 -6.88 -9.55 -11.69
CA ARG A 138 -7.19 -9.21 -13.08
C ARG A 138 -5.96 -9.08 -13.97
N CYS A 139 -4.73 -9.26 -13.48
CA CYS A 139 -3.54 -9.10 -14.31
C CYS A 139 -3.26 -10.40 -15.09
N PRO A 140 -3.57 -10.49 -16.41
CA PRO A 140 -3.26 -11.67 -17.20
C PRO A 140 -1.78 -11.58 -17.57
N GLY A 141 -0.95 -12.44 -17.00
CA GLY A 141 0.50 -12.37 -17.19
C GLY A 141 1.34 -12.64 -15.95
N ILE A 142 0.71 -12.92 -14.80
CA ILE A 142 1.31 -13.86 -13.85
C ILE A 142 0.92 -15.27 -14.31
N ASP A 143 1.32 -15.58 -15.54
CA ASP A 143 0.97 -16.83 -16.18
C ASP A 143 2.08 -17.84 -15.93
N PHE A 144 1.76 -18.88 -15.16
CA PHE A 144 2.34 -20.19 -15.40
C PHE A 144 1.61 -20.78 -16.62
N GLY A 145 2.04 -20.43 -17.83
CA GLY A 145 1.86 -21.29 -19.01
C GLY A 145 0.88 -20.88 -20.10
N HIS A 146 -0.35 -20.40 -19.85
CA HIS A 146 -1.31 -20.10 -20.93
C HIS A 146 -2.37 -19.01 -20.60
N SER A 147 -2.21 -17.80 -21.13
CA SER A 147 -3.27 -16.77 -21.18
C SER A 147 -3.74 -16.50 -22.62
N ASN A 148 -5.05 -16.65 -22.88
CA ASN A 148 -5.69 -16.41 -24.19
C ASN A 148 -6.21 -14.97 -24.35
N GLU A 149 -6.24 -14.48 -25.60
CA GLU A 149 -6.54 -13.09 -26.00
C GLU A 149 -7.88 -12.51 -25.50
N ALA A 150 -8.91 -13.32 -25.26
CA ALA A 150 -10.20 -12.86 -24.72
C ALA A 150 -10.11 -12.39 -23.26
N GLN A 151 -9.06 -12.79 -22.52
CA GLN A 151 -8.76 -12.28 -21.18
C GLN A 151 -7.96 -10.98 -21.20
N ILE A 152 -7.73 -10.35 -22.34
CA ILE A 152 -7.01 -9.08 -22.42
C ILE A 152 -8.00 -7.91 -22.58
N GLU A 153 -9.14 -8.11 -23.25
CA GLU A 153 -10.12 -7.06 -23.56
C GLU A 153 -11.03 -6.66 -22.39
N LEU A 154 -11.59 -7.60 -21.62
CA LEU A 154 -12.44 -7.30 -20.44
C LEU A 154 -11.63 -6.63 -19.30
N PHE A 155 -10.32 -6.83 -19.31
CA PHE A 155 -9.38 -6.49 -18.25
C PHE A 155 -8.76 -5.09 -18.42
N SER A 156 -8.91 -4.47 -19.59
CA SER A 156 -8.39 -3.14 -19.94
C SER A 156 -9.10 -1.96 -19.25
N SER A 157 -10.19 -2.21 -18.51
CA SER A 157 -11.04 -1.16 -17.94
C SER A 157 -10.70 -0.73 -16.51
N PHE A 158 -9.92 -1.52 -15.75
CA PHE A 158 -9.57 -1.21 -14.37
C PHE A 158 -8.21 -0.53 -14.28
N ASP A 159 -8.23 0.80 -14.27
CA ASP A 159 -7.05 1.63 -14.07
C ASP A 159 -6.80 1.81 -12.56
N LEU A 160 -5.80 1.09 -12.03
CA LEU A 160 -5.43 1.10 -10.62
C LEU A 160 -5.11 2.52 -10.11
N THR A 161 -4.39 3.32 -10.91
CA THR A 161 -3.96 4.67 -10.55
C THR A 161 -5.17 5.61 -10.49
N ARG A 162 -6.07 5.53 -11.47
CA ARG A 162 -7.31 6.30 -11.49
C ARG A 162 -8.23 5.91 -10.33
N THR A 163 -8.38 4.61 -10.06
CA THR A 163 -9.19 4.13 -8.93
C THR A 163 -8.61 4.59 -7.60
N ALA A 164 -7.29 4.57 -7.43
CA ALA A 164 -6.63 5.05 -6.23
C ALA A 164 -6.93 6.53 -5.97
N GLY A 165 -6.78 7.37 -6.98
CA GLY A 165 -7.09 8.80 -6.88
C GLY A 165 -8.55 9.06 -6.55
N ALA A 166 -9.48 8.46 -7.31
CA ALA A 166 -10.91 8.65 -7.12
C ALA A 166 -11.40 8.14 -5.75
N GLY A 167 -10.89 6.99 -5.30
CA GLY A 167 -11.25 6.44 -3.99
C GLY A 167 -10.69 7.25 -2.82
N PHE A 168 -9.45 7.74 -2.95
CA PHE A 168 -8.88 8.68 -1.98
C PHE A 168 -9.76 9.93 -1.89
N ASP A 169 -10.08 10.57 -3.02
CA ASP A 169 -10.90 11.77 -3.07
C ASP A 169 -12.29 11.54 -2.45
N LEU A 170 -12.92 10.41 -2.77
CA LEU A 170 -14.22 10.05 -2.23
C LEU A 170 -14.17 9.87 -0.70
N ILE A 171 -13.19 9.14 -0.18
CA ILE A 171 -13.02 8.93 1.27
C ILE A 171 -12.72 10.27 1.96
N MET A 172 -11.82 11.08 1.39
CA MET A 172 -11.47 12.37 1.96
C MET A 172 -12.63 13.36 1.96
N SER A 173 -13.49 13.35 0.94
CA SER A 173 -14.69 14.21 0.89
C SER A 173 -15.62 14.02 2.09
N ALA A 174 -15.63 12.83 2.70
CA ALA A 174 -16.44 12.54 3.87
C ALA A 174 -15.88 13.19 5.16
N VAL A 175 -14.57 13.46 5.22
CA VAL A 175 -13.87 13.93 6.42
C VAL A 175 -13.27 15.34 6.31
N LEU A 176 -13.24 15.91 5.11
CA LEU A 176 -12.81 17.28 4.87
C LEU A 176 -13.87 18.30 5.31
N LYS A 177 -13.42 19.44 5.84
CA LYS A 177 -14.29 20.61 6.05
C LYS A 177 -14.91 21.01 4.71
N LYS A 178 -16.19 21.40 4.72
CA LYS A 178 -16.76 22.07 3.54
C LYS A 178 -15.98 23.37 3.36
N GLU A 179 -15.50 23.63 2.15
CA GLU A 179 -15.03 24.96 1.80
C GLU A 179 -16.20 25.91 2.03
N SER A 180 -16.03 26.87 2.94
CA SER A 180 -16.94 27.99 3.06
C SER A 180 -16.89 28.70 1.72
N GLY A 181 -17.87 28.45 0.86
CA GLY A 181 -18.09 29.29 -0.31
C GLY A 181 -18.22 30.72 0.19
N ASP A 182 -17.49 31.63 -0.44
CA ASP A 182 -17.61 33.07 -0.23
C ASP A 182 -19.11 33.44 -0.20
N GLU A 183 -19.57 33.89 0.97
CA GLU A 183 -20.82 34.66 1.12
C GLU A 183 -20.63 36.08 0.59
#